data_AF-A0A1H4WJE8-F1
#
_entry.id   AF-A0A1H4WJE8-F1
#
_cell.length_a   1.000
_cell.length_b   1.000
_cell.length_c   1.000
_cell.angle_alpha   90.00
_cell.angle_beta   90.00
_cell.angle_gamma   90.00
#
_symmetry.space_group_name_H-M   'P 1'
#
loop_
_entity.id
_entity.type
_entity.pdbx_description
1 polymer ?
#
loop_
_entity_poly.entity_id
_entity_poly.type
_entity_poly.pdbx_seq_one_letter_code
_entity_poly.pdbx_strand_id
1 'polypeptide(L)'
;MNSRIINKQFSELLNSEIGNTLDLENEDENIIHVYSDQYKKLSEEEKLLGFHNIITNSGRCGFANGGMNQYLLNTDSTNRYRVTIKTNWRSGIQSGSHYRTHIIEAGSKLFLGCTDSGYIPVSYYNRFVVGEVKIN
;
A
#
# COMPACT_ATOMS: atom_id res chain seq x y z
N MET A 1 -2.19 32.87 0.81
CA MET A 1 -2.55 31.58 1.43
C MET A 1 -2.78 30.56 0.33
N ASN A 2 -2.08 29.43 0.39
CA ASN A 2 -1.77 28.59 -0.77
C ASN A 2 -2.83 27.48 -0.97
N SER A 3 -3.81 27.71 -1.84
CA SER A 3 -4.88 26.74 -2.19
C SER A 3 -4.35 25.40 -2.70
N ARG A 4 -3.07 25.33 -3.10
CA ARG A 4 -2.39 24.14 -3.61
C ARG A 4 -2.02 23.10 -2.55
N ILE A 5 -1.88 23.50 -1.29
CA ILE A 5 -1.68 22.56 -0.17
C ILE A 5 -3.01 21.89 0.19
N ILE A 6 -4.11 22.63 0.06
CA ILE A 6 -5.47 22.17 0.36
C ILE A 6 -5.84 21.00 -0.57
N ASN A 7 -5.66 21.11 -1.89
CA ASN A 7 -5.97 20.00 -2.81
C ASN A 7 -5.14 18.71 -2.59
N LYS A 8 -3.98 18.81 -1.92
CA LYS A 8 -3.01 17.72 -1.73
C LYS A 8 -3.35 16.80 -0.56
N GLN A 9 -3.96 17.37 0.48
CA GLN A 9 -4.51 16.64 1.61
C GLN A 9 -5.94 16.16 1.31
N PHE A 10 -6.64 16.86 0.40
CA PHE A 10 -8.04 16.57 0.06
C PHE A 10 -8.26 15.23 -0.63
N SER A 11 -7.41 14.76 -1.55
CA SER A 11 -7.67 13.46 -2.23
C SER A 11 -7.59 12.25 -1.29
N GLU A 12 -6.77 12.34 -0.25
CA GLU A 12 -6.64 11.32 0.80
C GLU A 12 -7.69 11.53 1.91
N LEU A 13 -8.10 12.77 2.20
CA LEU A 13 -9.26 13.07 3.06
C LEU A 13 -10.61 12.69 2.44
N LEU A 14 -10.69 12.58 1.11
CA LEU A 14 -11.90 12.20 0.39
C LEU A 14 -12.14 10.69 0.37
N ASN A 15 -11.14 9.87 0.71
CA ASN A 15 -11.29 8.42 0.87
C ASN A 15 -11.13 8.06 2.34
N SER A 16 -12.22 8.14 3.11
CA SER A 16 -12.28 7.84 4.54
C SER A 16 -11.86 6.42 4.92
N GLU A 17 -11.64 5.56 3.94
CA GLU A 17 -11.28 4.16 4.13
C GLU A 17 -9.77 3.90 4.09
N ILE A 18 -8.94 4.89 3.72
CA ILE A 18 -7.48 4.71 3.73
C ILE A 18 -7.01 4.44 5.15
N GLY A 19 -6.25 3.37 5.34
CA GLY A 19 -5.80 2.92 6.65
C GLY A 19 -6.77 1.97 7.35
N ASN A 20 -7.95 1.71 6.78
CA ASN A 20 -8.84 0.69 7.33
C ASN A 20 -8.25 -0.70 7.09
N THR A 21 -8.25 -1.48 8.16
CA THR A 21 -7.95 -2.91 8.10
C THR A 21 -9.17 -3.65 7.58
N LEU A 22 -8.93 -4.59 6.68
CA LEU A 22 -9.95 -5.44 6.05
C LEU A 22 -9.57 -6.90 6.27
N ASP A 23 -10.58 -7.76 6.31
CA ASP A 23 -10.41 -9.20 6.33
C ASP A 23 -9.81 -9.69 5.01
N LEU A 24 -9.11 -10.81 5.06
CA LEU A 24 -8.54 -11.44 3.87
C LEU A 24 -9.63 -12.08 3.02
N GLU A 25 -9.44 -12.03 1.71
CA GLU A 25 -10.21 -12.76 0.72
C GLU A 25 -9.41 -13.95 0.17
N ASN A 26 -10.06 -14.88 -0.51
CA ASN A 26 -9.42 -16.07 -1.09
C ASN A 26 -8.24 -15.71 -2.02
N GLU A 27 -8.30 -14.58 -2.73
CA GLU A 27 -7.19 -14.10 -3.56
C GLU A 27 -5.98 -13.73 -2.70
N ASP A 28 -6.20 -13.07 -1.55
CA ASP A 28 -5.14 -12.68 -0.63
C ASP A 28 -4.46 -13.92 -0.02
N GLU A 29 -5.24 -14.93 0.37
CA GLU A 29 -4.70 -16.18 0.91
C GLU A 29 -3.78 -16.91 -0.08
N ASN A 30 -4.18 -16.94 -1.36
CA ASN A 30 -3.35 -17.51 -2.42
C ASN A 30 -2.04 -16.72 -2.61
N ILE A 31 -2.12 -15.39 -2.55
CA ILE A 31 -0.93 -14.52 -2.61
C ILE A 31 0.00 -14.80 -1.42
N ILE A 32 -0.55 -14.89 -0.20
CA ILE A 32 0.22 -15.21 1.01
C ILE A 32 0.92 -16.55 0.86
N HIS A 33 0.21 -17.57 0.38
CA HIS A 33 0.77 -18.91 0.18
C HIS A 33 1.95 -18.88 -0.81
N VAL A 34 1.74 -18.29 -1.99
CA VAL A 34 2.79 -18.18 -3.02
C VAL A 34 3.98 -17.38 -2.50
N TYR A 35 3.73 -16.26 -1.82
CA TYR A 35 4.77 -15.42 -1.25
C TYR A 35 5.58 -16.17 -0.20
N SER A 36 4.91 -16.84 0.74
CA SER A 36 5.54 -17.62 1.80
C SER A 36 6.41 -18.75 1.25
N ASP A 37 5.96 -19.43 0.21
CA ASP A 37 6.71 -20.49 -0.44
C ASP A 37 7.92 -20.00 -1.22
N GLN A 38 7.86 -18.80 -1.80
CA GLN A 38 9.01 -18.15 -2.39
C GLN A 38 9.99 -17.68 -1.32
N TYR A 39 9.48 -17.08 -0.24
CA TYR A 39 10.28 -16.58 0.87
C TYR A 39 11.06 -17.70 1.57
N LYS A 40 10.46 -18.88 1.76
CA LYS A 40 11.15 -20.06 2.32
C LYS A 40 12.36 -20.53 1.49
N LYS A 41 12.36 -20.26 0.18
CA LYS A 41 13.44 -20.65 -0.75
C LYS A 41 14.61 -19.65 -0.76
N LEU A 42 14.42 -18.47 -0.18
CA LEU A 42 15.48 -17.47 -0.06
C LEU A 42 16.58 -17.95 0.90
N SER A 43 17.81 -17.50 0.65
CA SER A 43 18.91 -17.63 1.61
C SER A 43 18.65 -16.80 2.86
N GLU A 44 19.36 -17.11 3.96
CA GLU A 44 19.22 -16.34 5.20
C GLU A 44 19.59 -14.86 5.03
N GLU A 45 20.58 -14.55 4.19
CA GLU A 45 20.96 -13.17 3.86
C GLU A 45 19.84 -12.43 3.11
N GLU A 46 19.18 -13.09 2.16
CA GLU A 46 18.05 -12.52 1.43
C GLU A 46 16.82 -12.34 2.31
N LYS A 47 16.57 -13.27 3.24
CA LYS A 47 15.48 -13.16 4.22
C LYS A 47 15.62 -11.94 5.12
N LEU A 48 16.86 -11.58 5.50
CA LEU A 48 17.13 -10.36 6.28
C LEU A 48 16.79 -9.07 5.54
N LEU A 49 16.75 -9.11 4.20
CA LEU A 49 16.39 -7.97 3.35
C LEU A 49 14.93 -8.01 2.88
N GLY A 50 14.25 -9.14 3.06
CA GLY A 50 12.86 -9.33 2.67
C GLY A 50 11.88 -8.71 3.67
N PHE A 51 10.72 -8.30 3.16
CA PHE A 51 9.62 -7.78 3.97
C PHE A 51 8.51 -8.81 4.09
N HIS A 52 7.94 -8.97 5.28
CA HIS A 52 6.74 -9.77 5.51
C HIS A 52 5.47 -9.06 5.01
N ASN A 53 5.57 -7.75 4.75
CA ASN A 53 4.47 -6.94 4.25
C ASN A 53 4.70 -6.56 2.79
N ILE A 54 3.70 -6.79 1.95
CA ILE A 54 3.76 -6.53 0.51
C ILE A 54 2.60 -5.65 0.05
N ILE A 55 2.75 -5.01 -1.11
CA ILE A 55 1.67 -4.23 -1.72
C ILE A 55 1.00 -5.07 -2.82
N THR A 56 -0.31 -5.24 -2.72
CA THR A 56 -1.12 -5.95 -3.72
C THR A 56 -2.09 -4.97 -4.39
N ASN A 57 -2.57 -5.34 -5.58
CA ASN A 57 -3.58 -4.60 -6.31
C ASN A 57 -4.79 -5.49 -6.56
N SER A 58 -6.00 -5.05 -6.23
CA SER A 58 -7.23 -5.75 -6.59
C SER A 58 -8.33 -4.73 -6.91
N GLY A 59 -9.28 -5.09 -7.78
CA GLY A 59 -10.34 -4.18 -8.22
C GLY A 59 -9.89 -2.96 -9.04
N ARG A 60 -10.87 -2.23 -9.59
CA ARG A 60 -10.66 -1.02 -10.39
C ARG A 60 -11.10 0.22 -9.62
N CYS A 61 -10.42 1.33 -9.85
CA CYS A 61 -10.74 2.63 -9.27
C CYS A 61 -10.19 3.77 -10.14
N GLY A 62 -10.40 5.02 -9.72
CA GLY A 62 -9.81 6.18 -10.38
C GLY A 62 -10.59 6.65 -11.61
N PHE A 63 -10.00 7.58 -12.36
CA PHE A 63 -10.71 8.25 -13.45
C PHE A 63 -10.98 7.25 -14.58
N ALA A 64 -12.25 7.10 -14.97
CA ALA A 64 -12.68 6.12 -15.97
C ALA A 64 -12.15 4.68 -15.69
N ASN A 65 -12.03 4.28 -14.42
CA ASN A 65 -11.47 2.98 -14.00
C ASN A 65 -10.03 2.72 -14.47
N GLY A 66 -9.25 3.79 -14.69
CA GLY A 66 -7.85 3.71 -15.13
C GLY A 66 -6.88 3.20 -14.07
N GLY A 67 -7.25 3.20 -12.79
CA GLY A 67 -6.44 2.76 -11.66
C GLY A 67 -6.87 1.42 -11.06
N MET A 68 -6.18 1.03 -9.99
CA MET A 68 -6.44 -0.16 -9.18
C MET A 68 -6.36 0.18 -7.69
N ASN A 69 -7.20 -0.48 -6.87
CA ASN A 69 -7.10 -0.32 -5.43
C ASN A 69 -5.81 -1.00 -4.96
N GLN A 70 -5.07 -0.30 -4.11
CA GLN A 70 -3.85 -0.81 -3.51
C GLN A 70 -4.06 -1.17 -2.06
N TYR A 71 -3.51 -2.29 -1.66
CA TYR A 71 -3.57 -2.80 -0.30
C TYR A 71 -2.17 -3.12 0.19
N LEU A 72 -1.92 -2.86 1.47
CA LEU A 72 -0.79 -3.43 2.20
C LEU A 72 -1.26 -4.76 2.77
N LEU A 73 -0.56 -5.85 2.48
CA LEU A 73 -0.90 -7.19 2.92
C LEU A 73 0.20 -7.70 3.85
N ASN A 74 -0.17 -8.07 5.07
CA ASN A 74 0.72 -8.73 6.02
C ASN A 74 0.67 -10.25 5.81
N THR A 75 1.74 -10.80 5.26
CA THR A 75 1.84 -12.25 4.98
C THR A 75 2.15 -13.09 6.22
N ASP A 76 2.56 -12.44 7.32
CA ASP A 76 2.79 -13.10 8.60
C ASP A 76 1.49 -13.12 9.41
N SER A 77 0.98 -14.33 9.64
CA SER A 77 -0.26 -14.57 10.39
C SER A 77 -0.11 -14.46 11.90
N THR A 78 1.10 -14.26 12.41
CA THR A 78 1.41 -14.29 13.85
C THR A 78 1.79 -12.93 14.41
N ASN A 79 2.39 -12.07 13.60
CA ASN A 79 2.95 -10.80 14.07
C ASN A 79 2.33 -9.62 13.35
N ARG A 80 2.10 -8.55 14.10
CA ARG A 80 1.74 -7.25 13.56
C ARG A 80 2.98 -6.40 13.31
N TYR A 81 2.90 -5.48 12.35
CA TYR A 81 4.04 -4.70 11.89
C TYR A 81 3.74 -3.21 11.84
N ARG A 82 4.76 -2.41 12.09
CA ARG A 82 4.81 -0.99 11.72
C ARG A 82 5.51 -0.89 10.38
N VAL A 83 4.76 -0.60 9.32
CA VAL A 83 5.27 -0.58 7.94
C VAL A 83 5.33 0.85 7.43
N THR A 84 6.49 1.24 6.89
CA THR A 84 6.69 2.54 6.24
C THR A 84 6.60 2.38 4.74
N ILE A 85 5.68 3.14 4.15
CA ILE A 85 5.40 3.17 2.72
C ILE A 85 5.91 4.48 2.15
N LYS A 86 6.69 4.38 1.07
CA LYS A 86 7.03 5.52 0.22
C LYS A 86 6.02 5.59 -0.92
N THR A 87 5.37 6.73 -1.07
CA THR A 87 4.45 7.02 -2.17
C THR A 87 5.09 8.04 -3.09
N ASN A 88 5.35 7.65 -4.33
CA ASN A 88 5.71 8.56 -5.41
C ASN A 88 4.44 8.94 -6.15
N TRP A 89 4.29 10.23 -6.50
CA TRP A 89 3.14 10.72 -7.25
C TRP A 89 3.56 11.57 -8.45
N ARG A 90 2.71 11.60 -9.47
CA ARG A 90 2.87 12.44 -10.66
C ARG A 90 1.53 12.97 -11.14
N SER A 91 1.44 14.27 -11.40
CA SER A 91 0.29 14.94 -12.01
C SER A 91 0.78 15.87 -13.13
N GLY A 92 0.60 15.45 -14.38
CA GLY A 92 1.19 16.14 -15.54
C GLY A 92 2.72 16.23 -15.46
N ILE A 93 3.24 17.47 -15.40
CA ILE A 93 4.68 17.77 -15.25
C ILE A 93 5.15 17.77 -13.80
N GLN A 94 4.23 17.79 -12.83
CA GLN A 94 4.56 17.85 -11.41
C GLN A 94 4.74 16.43 -10.87
N SER A 95 5.72 16.26 -9.99
CA SER A 95 5.96 15.00 -9.29
C SER A 95 6.50 15.24 -7.89
N GLY A 96 6.47 14.21 -7.06
CA GLY A 96 7.05 14.23 -5.73
C GLY A 96 6.95 12.88 -5.04
N SER A 97 7.35 12.86 -3.77
CA SER A 97 7.19 11.69 -2.91
C SER A 97 6.85 12.10 -1.49
N HIS A 98 6.24 11.18 -0.75
CA HIS A 98 6.04 11.30 0.69
C HIS A 98 6.13 9.92 1.34
N TYR A 99 6.26 9.90 2.66
CA TYR A 99 6.34 8.69 3.46
C TYR A 99 5.18 8.65 4.45
N ARG A 100 4.55 7.49 4.62
CA ARG A 100 3.52 7.24 5.62
C ARG A 100 3.81 5.93 6.31
N THR A 101 3.50 5.86 7.59
CA THR A 101 3.67 4.65 8.38
C THR A 101 2.31 4.15 8.83
N HIS A 102 2.08 2.85 8.64
CA HIS A 102 0.87 2.16 9.02
C HIS A 102 1.19 1.07 10.03
N ILE A 103 0.27 0.81 10.95
CA ILE A 103 0.28 -0.41 11.75
C ILE A 103 -0.69 -1.37 11.07
N ILE A 104 -0.24 -2.59 10.80
CA ILE A 104 -1.05 -3.63 10.18
C ILE A 104 -1.04 -4.87 11.08
N GLU A 105 -2.24 -5.39 11.35
CA GLU A 105 -2.42 -6.54 12.22
C GLU A 105 -1.92 -7.82 11.54
N ALA A 106 -1.67 -8.85 12.34
CA ALA A 106 -1.25 -10.15 11.87
C ALA A 106 -2.27 -10.74 10.87
N GLY A 107 -1.80 -11.22 9.72
CA GLY A 107 -2.65 -11.86 8.71
C GLY A 107 -3.80 -11.00 8.20
N SER A 108 -3.61 -9.69 8.07
CA SER A 108 -4.63 -8.75 7.61
C SER A 108 -4.18 -7.97 6.39
N LYS A 109 -5.12 -7.26 5.75
CA LYS A 109 -4.81 -6.28 4.70
C LYS A 109 -5.32 -4.89 5.08
N LEU A 110 -4.63 -3.86 4.59
CA LEU A 110 -4.94 -2.46 4.86
C LEU A 110 -5.05 -1.69 3.54
N PHE A 111 -6.13 -0.94 3.35
CA PHE A 111 -6.33 -0.17 2.12
C PHE A 111 -5.43 1.07 2.06
N LEU A 112 -4.68 1.21 0.97
CA LEU A 112 -3.72 2.31 0.73
C LEU A 112 -4.24 3.39 -0.23
N GLY A 113 -5.43 3.19 -0.81
CA GLY A 113 -6.01 4.08 -1.81
C GLY A 113 -5.86 3.55 -3.23
N CYS A 114 -6.29 4.37 -4.20
CA CYS A 114 -6.18 4.07 -5.62
C CYS A 114 -4.78 4.40 -6.17
N THR A 115 -4.37 3.77 -7.29
CA THR A 115 -3.18 4.16 -8.07
C THR A 115 -3.41 5.42 -8.93
N ASP A 116 -4.63 5.92 -8.98
CA ASP A 116 -5.07 7.10 -9.76
C ASP A 116 -5.99 7.97 -8.88
N SER A 117 -5.91 9.29 -8.97
CA SER A 117 -6.70 10.22 -8.16
C SER A 117 -8.20 10.28 -8.45
N GLY A 118 -8.69 9.80 -9.58
CA GLY A 118 -10.13 9.81 -9.87
C GLY A 118 -10.68 11.06 -10.56
N TYR A 119 -9.87 12.09 -10.76
CA TYR A 119 -10.30 13.38 -11.28
C TYR A 119 -9.19 14.07 -12.09
N ILE A 120 -9.58 15.00 -12.97
CA ILE A 120 -8.66 15.76 -13.82
C ILE A 120 -8.12 16.99 -13.06
N PRO A 121 -6.81 17.28 -13.08
CA PRO A 121 -5.75 16.49 -13.69
C PRO A 121 -5.47 15.20 -12.92
N VAL A 122 -5.42 14.09 -13.66
CA VAL A 122 -5.17 12.75 -13.10
C VAL A 122 -3.78 12.73 -12.45
N SER A 123 -3.74 12.27 -11.20
CA SER A 123 -2.51 12.03 -10.46
C SER A 123 -2.31 10.53 -10.28
N TYR A 124 -1.14 10.04 -10.67
CA TYR A 124 -0.76 8.62 -10.55
C TYR A 124 0.09 8.39 -9.30
N TYR A 125 -0.13 7.27 -8.62
CA TYR A 125 0.54 6.91 -7.37
C TYR A 125 1.23 5.55 -7.50
N ASN A 126 2.53 5.52 -7.16
CA ASN A 126 3.32 4.29 -7.02
C ASN A 126 3.79 4.17 -5.58
N ARG A 127 3.46 3.06 -4.92
CA ARG A 127 3.72 2.83 -3.50
C ARG A 127 4.70 1.68 -3.33
N PHE A 128 5.60 1.80 -2.36
CA PHE A 128 6.62 0.82 -2.05
C PHE A 128 6.75 0.66 -0.53
N VAL A 129 6.86 -0.58 -0.05
CA VAL A 129 7.35 -0.82 1.31
C VAL A 129 8.83 -0.50 1.33
N VAL A 130 9.25 0.37 2.25
CA VAL A 130 10.65 0.82 2.39
C VAL A 130 11.21 0.53 3.78
N GLY A 131 10.41 -0.06 4.65
CA GLY A 131 10.82 -0.52 5.96
C GLY A 131 9.64 -1.12 6.71
N GLU A 132 9.91 -2.13 7.51
CA GLU A 132 8.96 -2.69 8.46
C GLU A 132 9.66 -2.98 9.79
N VAL A 133 8.92 -2.88 10.88
CA VAL A 133 9.39 -3.28 12.20
C VAL A 133 8.30 -4.09 12.85
N LYS A 134 8.64 -5.32 13.24
CA LYS A 134 7.76 -6.18 14.05
C LYS A 134 7.43 -5.47 15.36
N ILE A 135 6.14 -5.40 15.70
CA ILE A 135 5.67 -4.80 16.95
C ILE A 135 5.27 -5.93 17.89
N ASN A 136 5.95 -6.02 19.04
CA ASN A 136 5.57 -6.93 20.12
C ASN A 136 4.31 -6.46 20.85
#